data_AF-A0A497QDX7-F1
#
_entry.id   AF-A0A497QDX7-F1
#
_cell.length_a   1.000
_cell.length_b   1.000
_cell.length_c   1.000
_cell.angle_alpha   90.00
_cell.angle_beta   90.00
_cell.angle_gamma   90.00
#
_symmetry.space_group_name_H-M   'P 1'
#
loop_
_entity.id
_entity.type
_entity.pdbx_description
1 polymer ?
#
loop_
_entity_poly.entity_id
_entity_poly.type
_entity_poly.pdbx_seq_one_letter_code
_entity_poly.pdbx_strand_id
1 'polypeptide(L)'
;MQLLRFGNELVSIIKRQSLLVLKKNQKNLKAQVNELDLQRKTEKTLNFDQQYVFFIVLGLKTSTIRQATDLKTNQDVILTSDNHKFARAKIIEIKPLKFSEISEEVAQEDGFSSVVSLKRALKKYYPNLSDGDCLYQIRFNVIDILDISLIEQKIKNLINMALALLSRDNSQYNKLIELRELSGQPLLKKIKDEKIRNLLRGVYLTLSQ
;
A
#
# COMPACT_ATOMS: atom_id res chain seq x y z
N MET A 1 60.46 -12.28 -33.56
CA MET A 1 59.43 -13.32 -33.26
C MET A 1 58.99 -13.37 -31.79
N GLN A 2 59.78 -12.96 -30.79
CA GLN A 2 59.40 -13.05 -29.36
C GLN A 2 58.32 -12.03 -28.91
N LEU A 3 58.33 -10.80 -29.45
CA LEU A 3 57.35 -9.74 -29.11
C LEU A 3 55.90 -10.10 -29.49
N LEU A 4 55.69 -10.79 -30.64
CA LEU A 4 54.37 -11.25 -31.09
C LEU A 4 53.80 -12.37 -30.20
N ARG A 5 54.65 -13.22 -29.62
CA ARG A 5 54.21 -14.26 -28.67
C ARG A 5 53.79 -13.66 -27.34
N PHE A 6 54.53 -12.68 -26.83
CA PHE A 6 54.19 -11.93 -25.61
C PHE A 6 52.86 -11.17 -25.73
N GLY A 7 52.61 -10.52 -26.88
CA GLY A 7 51.35 -9.82 -27.13
C GLY A 7 50.13 -10.76 -27.11
N ASN A 8 50.25 -11.94 -27.73
CA ASN A 8 49.17 -12.94 -27.75
C ASN A 8 48.91 -13.53 -26.36
N GLU A 9 49.95 -13.73 -25.56
CA GLU A 9 49.84 -14.25 -24.20
C GLU A 9 49.15 -13.24 -23.26
N LEU A 10 49.54 -11.97 -23.32
CA LEU A 10 48.90 -10.88 -22.56
C LEU A 10 47.41 -10.72 -22.91
N VAL A 11 47.06 -10.75 -24.19
CA VAL A 11 45.65 -10.71 -24.63
C VAL A 11 44.87 -11.91 -24.10
N SER A 12 45.48 -13.10 -24.06
CA SER A 12 44.84 -14.30 -23.51
C SER A 12 44.60 -14.20 -22.00
N ILE A 13 45.54 -13.61 -21.24
CA ILE A 13 45.43 -13.40 -19.80
C ILE A 13 44.32 -12.40 -19.50
N ILE A 14 44.27 -11.27 -20.21
CA ILE A 14 43.22 -10.24 -20.05
C ILE A 14 41.85 -10.85 -20.35
N LYS A 15 41.70 -11.61 -21.45
CA LYS A 15 40.43 -12.29 -21.77
C LYS A 15 39.99 -13.24 -20.66
N ARG A 16 40.90 -14.03 -20.08
CA ARG A 16 40.59 -14.95 -18.98
C ARG A 16 40.16 -14.20 -17.71
N GLN A 17 40.86 -13.13 -17.35
CA GLN A 17 40.49 -12.30 -16.19
C GLN A 17 39.12 -11.64 -16.39
N SER A 18 38.86 -11.06 -17.57
CA SER A 18 37.56 -10.46 -17.89
C SER A 18 36.42 -11.49 -17.84
N LEU A 19 36.63 -12.71 -18.37
CA LEU A 19 35.65 -13.79 -18.29
C LEU A 19 35.36 -14.24 -16.85
N LEU A 20 36.38 -14.27 -15.98
CA LEU A 20 36.22 -14.59 -14.56
C LEU A 20 35.37 -13.52 -13.84
N VAL A 21 35.64 -12.24 -14.10
CA VAL A 21 34.84 -11.13 -13.56
C VAL A 21 33.39 -11.21 -14.01
N LEU A 22 33.15 -11.45 -15.31
CA LEU A 22 31.79 -11.59 -15.85
C LEU A 22 31.03 -12.76 -15.23
N LYS A 23 31.67 -13.92 -15.08
CA LYS A 23 31.06 -15.10 -14.42
C LYS A 23 30.73 -14.82 -12.95
N LYS A 24 31.61 -14.13 -12.22
CA LYS A 24 31.36 -13.74 -10.83
C LYS A 24 30.17 -12.78 -10.72
N ASN A 25 30.10 -11.78 -11.58
CA ASN A 25 29.00 -10.82 -11.61
C ASN A 25 27.65 -11.50 -11.95
N GLN A 26 27.64 -12.42 -12.92
CA GLN A 26 26.44 -13.20 -13.25
C GLN A 26 25.96 -14.07 -12.08
N LYS A 27 26.89 -14.71 -11.34
CA LYS A 27 26.57 -15.51 -10.16
C LYS A 27 25.97 -14.64 -9.04
N ASN A 28 26.54 -13.45 -8.82
CA ASN A 28 26.03 -12.50 -7.82
C ASN A 28 24.63 -11.98 -8.17
N LEU A 29 24.38 -11.64 -9.45
CA LEU A 29 23.05 -11.25 -9.90
C LEU A 29 22.02 -12.38 -9.69
N LYS A 30 22.37 -13.62 -10.06
CA LYS A 30 21.48 -14.77 -9.85
C LYS A 30 21.15 -15.00 -8.38
N ALA A 31 22.13 -14.83 -7.49
CA ALA A 31 21.91 -14.93 -6.06
C ALA A 31 20.96 -13.83 -5.54
N GLN A 32 21.16 -12.58 -5.96
CA GLN A 32 20.26 -11.47 -5.62
C GLN A 32 18.84 -11.67 -6.13
N VAL A 33 18.67 -12.15 -7.36
CA VAL A 33 17.35 -12.45 -7.94
C VAL A 33 16.66 -13.57 -7.14
N ASN A 34 17.38 -14.65 -6.80
CA ASN A 34 16.82 -15.73 -5.99
C ASN A 34 16.43 -15.28 -4.58
N GLU A 35 17.22 -14.40 -3.96
CA GLU A 35 16.93 -13.86 -2.63
C GLU A 35 15.69 -12.94 -2.67
N LEU A 36 15.56 -12.10 -3.71
CA LEU A 36 14.37 -11.29 -3.96
C LEU A 36 13.12 -12.15 -4.23
N ASP A 37 13.25 -13.24 -4.99
CA ASP A 37 12.15 -14.16 -5.26
C ASP A 37 11.75 -14.96 -4.02
N LEU A 38 12.71 -15.32 -3.16
CA LEU A 38 12.43 -15.96 -1.87
C LEU A 38 11.73 -14.98 -0.91
N GLN A 39 12.18 -13.73 -0.84
CA GLN A 39 11.53 -12.67 -0.06
C GLN A 39 10.10 -12.40 -0.56
N ARG A 40 9.90 -12.33 -1.89
CA ARG A 40 8.58 -12.23 -2.51
C ARG A 40 7.67 -13.41 -2.16
N LYS A 41 8.23 -14.62 -2.02
CA LYS A 41 7.49 -15.84 -1.66
C LYS A 41 7.08 -15.88 -0.17
N THR A 42 7.67 -15.03 0.68
CA THR A 42 7.44 -15.02 2.14
C THR A 42 6.60 -13.86 2.65
N GLU A 43 6.49 -12.74 1.92
CA GLU A 43 5.64 -11.62 2.35
C GLU A 43 4.16 -11.94 2.13
N LYS A 44 3.39 -11.97 3.22
CA LYS A 44 1.93 -12.13 3.15
C LYS A 44 1.29 -10.84 2.66
N THR A 45 0.32 -10.96 1.77
CA THR A 45 -0.34 -9.83 1.12
C THR A 45 -1.82 -9.77 1.46
N LEU A 46 -2.35 -8.56 1.62
CA LEU A 46 -3.77 -8.28 1.78
C LEU A 46 -4.24 -7.38 0.64
N ASN A 47 -4.91 -7.97 -0.35
CA ASN A 47 -5.38 -7.25 -1.54
C ASN A 47 -6.68 -6.46 -1.30
N PHE A 48 -6.77 -5.29 -1.93
CA PHE A 48 -7.94 -4.39 -1.93
C PHE A 48 -8.22 -3.88 -3.33
N ASP A 49 -9.48 -3.59 -3.61
CA ASP A 49 -9.85 -2.87 -4.83
C ASP A 49 -9.32 -1.42 -4.77
N GLN A 50 -8.93 -0.88 -5.92
CA GLN A 50 -8.30 0.43 -6.05
C GLN A 50 -9.10 1.56 -5.38
N GLN A 51 -10.43 1.47 -5.37
CA GLN A 51 -11.31 2.47 -4.75
C GLN A 51 -11.03 2.66 -3.26
N TYR A 52 -10.56 1.62 -2.56
CA TYR A 52 -10.30 1.65 -1.12
C TYR A 52 -8.92 2.15 -0.74
N VAL A 53 -7.97 2.20 -1.69
CA VAL A 53 -6.58 2.60 -1.42
C VAL A 53 -6.53 3.99 -0.78
N PHE A 54 -7.33 4.94 -1.28
CA PHE A 54 -7.38 6.29 -0.73
C PHE A 54 -7.85 6.31 0.73
N PHE A 55 -8.88 5.53 1.07
CA PHE A 55 -9.40 5.44 2.42
C PHE A 55 -8.42 4.78 3.38
N ILE A 56 -7.71 3.75 2.92
CA ILE A 56 -6.67 3.10 3.72
C ILE A 56 -5.52 4.06 3.98
N VAL A 57 -5.04 4.75 2.94
CA VAL A 57 -3.95 5.73 3.09
C VAL A 57 -4.36 6.85 4.03
N LEU A 58 -5.60 7.35 4.00
CA LEU A 58 -6.05 8.38 4.95
C LEU A 58 -6.44 7.85 6.34
N GLY A 59 -6.36 6.53 6.58
CA GLY A 59 -6.77 5.92 7.85
C GLY A 59 -8.29 5.93 8.09
N LEU A 60 -9.09 6.13 7.03
CA LEU A 60 -10.56 6.03 7.05
C LEU A 60 -11.04 4.57 7.00
N LYS A 61 -10.23 3.68 6.42
CA LYS A 61 -10.46 2.24 6.39
C LYS A 61 -9.34 1.54 7.16
N THR A 62 -9.70 0.92 8.27
CA THR A 62 -8.77 0.26 9.22
C THR A 62 -9.09 -1.22 9.42
N SER A 63 -10.17 -1.71 8.81
CA SER A 63 -10.51 -3.13 8.79
C SER A 63 -11.01 -3.59 7.43
N THR A 64 -11.14 -4.90 7.27
CA THR A 64 -11.79 -5.55 6.13
C THR A 64 -12.51 -6.81 6.56
N ILE A 65 -13.66 -7.09 5.96
CA ILE A 65 -14.38 -8.36 6.13
C ILE A 65 -14.00 -9.38 5.05
N ARG A 66 -13.76 -10.64 5.44
CA ARG A 66 -13.48 -11.76 4.53
C ARG A 66 -14.18 -13.05 4.96
N GLN A 67 -14.57 -13.90 4.01
CA GLN A 67 -15.11 -15.25 4.31
C GLN A 67 -14.07 -16.20 4.92
N ALA A 68 -12.80 -16.02 4.55
CA ALA A 68 -11.70 -16.83 5.06
C ALA A 68 -10.41 -15.99 5.10
N THR A 69 -9.50 -16.35 6.01
CA THR A 69 -8.18 -15.75 6.10
C THR A 69 -7.18 -16.75 6.69
N ASP A 70 -5.96 -16.71 6.18
CA ASP A 70 -4.79 -17.42 6.73
C ASP A 70 -3.85 -16.47 7.50
N LEU A 71 -4.28 -15.22 7.68
CA LEU A 71 -3.54 -14.21 8.43
C LEU A 71 -3.65 -14.46 9.94
N LYS A 72 -2.73 -13.87 10.69
CA LYS A 72 -2.66 -13.97 12.15
C LYS A 72 -2.55 -12.59 12.78
N THR A 73 -3.06 -12.44 13.98
CA THR A 73 -2.82 -11.26 14.81
C THR A 73 -1.31 -11.04 15.01
N ASN A 74 -0.89 -9.78 15.04
CA ASN A 74 0.50 -9.31 15.09
C ASN A 74 1.35 -9.61 13.84
N GLN A 75 0.75 -10.08 12.74
CA GLN A 75 1.46 -10.33 11.49
C GLN A 75 1.64 -9.06 10.68
N ASP A 76 2.85 -8.86 10.15
CA ASP A 76 3.10 -7.82 9.14
C ASP A 76 2.67 -8.31 7.75
N VAL A 77 2.00 -7.44 7.01
CA VAL A 77 1.49 -7.70 5.67
C VAL A 77 1.76 -6.54 4.73
N ILE A 78 1.86 -6.85 3.44
CA ILE A 78 1.85 -5.85 2.38
C ILE A 78 0.43 -5.65 1.87
N LEU A 79 -0.02 -4.41 1.82
CA LEU A 79 -1.30 -4.05 1.23
C LEU A 79 -1.11 -3.84 -0.27
N THR A 80 -1.94 -4.51 -1.07
CA THR A 80 -1.87 -4.47 -2.53
C THR A 80 -3.19 -4.06 -3.16
N SER A 81 -3.13 -3.49 -4.36
CA SER A 81 -4.27 -3.32 -5.25
C SER A 81 -3.82 -3.70 -6.65
N ASP A 82 -4.47 -4.70 -7.26
CA ASP A 82 -4.10 -5.21 -8.60
C ASP A 82 -2.59 -5.51 -8.74
N ASN A 83 -2.04 -6.20 -7.73
CA ASN A 83 -0.61 -6.51 -7.58
C ASN A 83 0.34 -5.32 -7.34
N HIS A 84 -0.19 -4.09 -7.26
CA HIS A 84 0.58 -2.90 -6.88
C HIS A 84 0.67 -2.78 -5.35
N LYS A 85 1.89 -2.81 -4.82
CA LYS A 85 2.15 -2.64 -3.37
C LYS A 85 2.05 -1.15 -3.00
N PHE A 86 1.14 -0.79 -2.11
CA PHE A 86 0.93 0.63 -1.74
C PHE A 86 1.20 0.93 -0.27
N ALA A 87 1.14 -0.05 0.64
CA ALA A 87 1.40 0.16 2.06
C ALA A 87 1.92 -1.11 2.76
N ARG A 88 2.55 -0.92 3.92
CA ARG A 88 2.81 -1.97 4.91
C ARG A 88 1.86 -1.79 6.09
N ALA A 89 1.33 -2.88 6.60
CA ALA A 89 0.43 -2.86 7.74
C ALA A 89 0.69 -4.02 8.69
N LYS A 90 0.29 -3.84 9.95
CA LYS A 90 0.27 -4.90 10.96
C LYS A 90 -1.17 -5.29 11.22
N ILE A 91 -1.47 -6.59 11.19
CA ILE A 91 -2.76 -7.11 11.63
C ILE A 91 -2.83 -6.98 13.14
N ILE A 92 -3.80 -6.22 13.64
CA ILE A 92 -3.95 -5.95 15.08
C ILE A 92 -4.98 -6.87 15.73
N GLU A 93 -5.96 -7.34 14.97
CA GLU A 93 -7.01 -8.23 15.46
C GLU A 93 -7.66 -8.99 14.30
N ILE A 94 -8.03 -10.25 14.54
CA ILE A 94 -8.89 -11.03 13.65
C ILE A 94 -10.04 -11.55 14.51
N LYS A 95 -11.25 -11.08 14.21
CA LYS A 95 -12.46 -11.39 14.97
C LYS A 95 -13.48 -12.09 14.08
N PRO A 96 -13.98 -13.28 14.46
CA PRO A 96 -15.13 -13.86 13.78
C PRO A 96 -16.41 -13.07 14.12
N LEU A 97 -17.27 -12.89 13.14
CA LEU A 97 -18.61 -12.32 13.30
C LEU A 97 -19.57 -12.93 12.29
N LYS A 98 -20.87 -12.93 12.60
CA LYS A 98 -21.89 -13.27 11.61
C LYS A 98 -22.19 -12.10 10.69
N PHE A 99 -22.65 -12.39 9.48
CA PHE A 99 -23.13 -11.34 8.56
C PHE A 99 -24.26 -10.49 9.19
N SER A 100 -25.13 -11.11 9.99
CA SER A 100 -26.15 -10.41 10.77
C SER A 100 -25.59 -9.46 11.83
N GLU A 101 -24.41 -9.73 12.38
CA GLU A 101 -23.78 -8.99 13.49
C GLU A 101 -22.95 -7.77 13.03
N ILE A 102 -22.91 -7.49 11.72
CA ILE A 102 -22.23 -6.29 11.19
C ILE A 102 -22.93 -5.04 11.74
N SER A 103 -22.22 -4.30 12.60
CA SER A 103 -22.66 -3.04 13.20
C SER A 103 -22.19 -1.82 12.41
N GLU A 104 -22.70 -0.63 12.76
CA GLU A 104 -22.24 0.63 12.17
C GLU A 104 -20.75 0.89 12.42
N GLU A 105 -20.23 0.50 13.58
CA GLU A 105 -18.80 0.57 13.89
C GLU A 105 -18.00 -0.30 12.92
N VAL A 106 -18.43 -1.55 12.68
CA VAL A 106 -17.77 -2.44 11.71
C VAL A 106 -17.82 -1.85 10.30
N ALA A 107 -18.95 -1.26 9.91
CA ALA A 107 -19.07 -0.60 8.61
C ALA A 107 -18.10 0.58 8.48
N GLN A 108 -18.03 1.44 9.49
CA GLN A 108 -17.14 2.60 9.53
C GLN A 108 -15.66 2.17 9.50
N GLU A 109 -15.27 1.17 10.27
CA GLU A 109 -13.91 0.61 10.25
C GLU A 109 -13.56 0.00 8.88
N ASP A 110 -14.52 -0.61 8.18
CA ASP A 110 -14.35 -1.12 6.81
C ASP A 110 -14.37 0.01 5.76
N GLY A 111 -14.58 1.27 6.16
CA GLY A 111 -14.57 2.45 5.29
C GLY A 111 -15.90 2.72 4.59
N PHE A 112 -17.01 2.25 5.16
CA PHE A 112 -18.37 2.44 4.66
C PHE A 112 -19.17 3.38 5.57
N SER A 113 -20.08 4.16 4.98
CA SER A 113 -20.92 5.12 5.70
C SER A 113 -22.10 4.49 6.44
N SER A 114 -22.44 3.23 6.12
CA SER A 114 -23.56 2.52 6.74
C SER A 114 -23.42 1.00 6.63
N VAL A 115 -24.04 0.27 7.57
CA VAL A 115 -24.18 -1.20 7.50
C VAL A 115 -24.78 -1.65 6.17
N VAL A 116 -25.81 -0.94 5.69
CA VAL A 116 -26.50 -1.28 4.43
C VAL A 116 -25.52 -1.22 3.25
N SER A 117 -24.68 -0.18 3.19
CA SER A 117 -23.70 -0.02 2.12
C SER A 117 -22.59 -1.09 2.16
N LEU A 118 -22.11 -1.45 3.35
CA LEU A 118 -21.14 -2.55 3.54
C LEU A 118 -21.75 -3.89 3.13
N LYS A 119 -22.92 -4.24 3.66
CA LYS A 119 -23.62 -5.50 3.35
C LYS A 119 -23.89 -5.64 1.85
N ARG A 120 -24.27 -4.55 1.18
CA ARG A 120 -24.44 -4.53 -0.28
C ARG A 120 -23.13 -4.79 -1.02
N ALA A 121 -22.02 -4.20 -0.57
CA ALA A 121 -20.71 -4.44 -1.17
C ALA A 121 -20.24 -5.89 -0.96
N LEU A 122 -20.40 -6.44 0.25
CA LEU A 122 -20.06 -7.84 0.55
C LEU A 122 -20.83 -8.82 -0.33
N LYS A 123 -22.12 -8.59 -0.55
CA LYS A 123 -22.94 -9.41 -1.47
C LYS A 123 -22.50 -9.33 -2.94
N LYS A 124 -21.72 -8.32 -3.36
CA LYS A 124 -21.13 -8.31 -4.70
C LYS A 124 -19.98 -9.31 -4.84
N TYR A 125 -19.14 -9.44 -3.80
CA TYR A 125 -18.04 -10.41 -3.79
C TYR A 125 -18.51 -11.82 -3.42
N TYR A 126 -19.54 -11.91 -2.58
CA TYR A 126 -20.07 -13.16 -2.04
C TYR A 126 -21.61 -13.20 -2.22
N PRO A 127 -22.11 -13.52 -3.43
CA PRO A 127 -23.53 -13.41 -3.78
C PRO A 127 -24.49 -14.21 -2.90
N ASN A 128 -24.02 -15.33 -2.35
CA ASN A 128 -24.83 -16.26 -1.56
C ASN A 128 -24.76 -15.99 -0.05
N LEU A 129 -24.24 -14.84 0.39
CA LEU A 129 -24.14 -14.50 1.80
C LEU A 129 -25.51 -14.44 2.49
N SER A 130 -25.66 -15.26 3.52
CA SER A 130 -26.81 -15.34 4.42
C SER A 130 -26.51 -14.73 5.79
N ASP A 131 -27.54 -14.37 6.54
CA ASP A 131 -27.40 -13.75 7.86
C ASP A 131 -26.68 -14.62 8.90
N GLY A 132 -26.71 -15.94 8.72
CA GLY A 132 -26.04 -16.92 9.59
C GLY A 132 -24.57 -17.14 9.25
N ASP A 133 -24.08 -16.64 8.11
CA ASP A 133 -22.74 -16.95 7.63
C ASP A 133 -21.67 -16.29 8.51
N CYS A 134 -20.67 -17.08 8.90
CA CYS A 134 -19.51 -16.59 9.63
C CYS A 134 -18.51 -15.93 8.68
N LEU A 135 -18.03 -14.76 9.09
CA LEU A 135 -17.04 -13.94 8.42
C LEU A 135 -15.93 -13.58 9.41
N TYR A 136 -14.82 -13.08 8.88
CA TYR A 136 -13.70 -12.58 9.66
C TYR A 136 -13.54 -11.09 9.42
N GLN A 137 -13.65 -10.30 10.49
CA GLN A 137 -13.15 -8.93 10.50
C GLN A 137 -11.66 -8.95 10.79
N ILE A 138 -10.89 -8.41 9.85
CA ILE A 138 -9.44 -8.28 9.95
C ILE A 138 -9.14 -6.80 10.17
N ARG A 139 -8.77 -6.43 11.39
CA ARG A 139 -8.34 -5.07 11.72
C ARG A 139 -6.83 -4.94 11.52
N PHE A 140 -6.39 -3.83 10.96
CA PHE A 140 -4.99 -3.57 10.67
C PHE A 140 -4.61 -2.12 10.98
N ASN A 141 -3.33 -1.91 11.30
CA ASN A 141 -2.74 -0.59 11.41
C ASN A 141 -1.71 -0.39 10.30
N VAL A 142 -1.79 0.71 9.58
CA VAL A 142 -0.83 1.06 8.53
C VAL A 142 0.47 1.54 9.16
N ILE A 143 1.57 0.85 8.90
CA ILE A 143 2.89 1.17 9.43
C ILE A 143 3.62 2.15 8.51
N ASP A 144 3.49 1.97 7.19
CA ASP A 144 4.22 2.77 6.21
C ASP A 144 3.47 2.83 4.88
N ILE A 145 3.57 3.98 4.20
CA ILE A 145 3.05 4.16 2.84
C ILE A 145 4.20 3.94 1.87
N LEU A 146 4.04 2.99 0.96
CA LEU A 146 5.07 2.62 -0.02
C LEU A 146 4.94 3.44 -1.30
N ASP A 147 3.70 3.69 -1.73
CA ASP A 147 3.40 4.30 -3.02
C ASP A 147 2.05 5.03 -2.99
N ILE A 148 1.93 6.13 -3.73
CA ILE A 148 0.70 6.94 -3.83
C ILE A 148 0.20 7.12 -5.27
N SER A 149 0.84 6.50 -6.26
CA SER A 149 0.53 6.69 -7.69
C SER A 149 -0.94 6.41 -8.01
N LEU A 150 -1.55 5.42 -7.36
CA LEU A 150 -2.98 5.07 -7.51
C LEU A 150 -3.95 6.14 -7.00
N ILE A 151 -3.48 7.07 -6.16
CA ILE A 151 -4.34 8.02 -5.43
C ILE A 151 -3.84 9.47 -5.46
N GLU A 152 -2.70 9.76 -6.08
CA GLU A 152 -2.09 11.10 -6.10
C GLU A 152 -3.08 12.15 -6.63
N GLN A 153 -3.79 11.85 -7.72
CA GLN A 153 -4.78 12.76 -8.27
C GLN A 153 -5.96 12.99 -7.32
N LYS A 154 -6.40 11.95 -6.59
CA LYS A 154 -7.47 12.10 -5.58
C LYS A 154 -7.02 13.00 -4.42
N ILE A 155 -5.77 12.87 -3.98
CA ILE A 155 -5.18 13.73 -2.95
C ILE A 155 -5.15 15.19 -3.45
N LYS A 156 -4.68 15.43 -4.68
CA LYS A 156 -4.64 16.78 -5.27
C LYS A 156 -6.03 17.41 -5.40
N ASN A 157 -7.00 16.64 -5.86
CA ASN A 157 -8.39 17.10 -5.96
C ASN A 157 -8.95 17.48 -4.58
N LEU A 158 -8.69 16.65 -3.56
CA LEU A 158 -9.10 16.95 -2.19
C LEU A 158 -8.49 18.26 -1.67
N ILE A 159 -7.18 18.45 -1.87
CA ILE A 159 -6.47 19.67 -1.47
C ILE A 159 -7.05 20.90 -2.17
N ASN A 160 -7.31 20.82 -3.48
CA ASN A 160 -7.85 21.92 -4.25
C ASN A 160 -9.27 22.31 -3.78
N MET A 161 -10.13 21.33 -3.52
CA MET A 161 -11.46 21.58 -2.96
C MET A 161 -11.36 22.24 -1.58
N ALA A 162 -10.45 21.76 -0.72
CA ALA A 162 -10.22 22.34 0.60
C ALA A 162 -9.78 23.80 0.52
N LEU A 163 -8.81 24.11 -0.34
CA LEU A 163 -8.30 25.47 -0.53
C LEU A 163 -9.34 26.44 -1.12
N ALA A 164 -10.31 25.93 -1.87
CA ALA A 164 -11.41 26.73 -2.40
C ALA A 164 -12.45 27.10 -1.32
N LEU A 165 -12.56 26.29 -0.26
CA LEU A 165 -13.59 26.43 0.77
C LEU A 165 -13.04 27.01 2.08
N LEU A 166 -11.76 26.81 2.38
CA LEU A 166 -11.12 27.32 3.60
C LEU A 166 -10.76 28.79 3.48
N SER A 167 -10.97 29.53 4.57
CA SER A 167 -10.48 30.89 4.73
C SER A 167 -8.94 30.92 4.79
N ARG A 168 -8.33 32.00 4.31
CA ARG A 168 -6.86 32.12 4.22
C ARG A 168 -6.15 32.22 5.57
N ASP A 169 -6.86 32.69 6.59
CA ASP A 169 -6.40 32.75 7.99
C ASP A 169 -6.46 31.38 8.68
N ASN A 170 -7.05 30.36 8.04
CA ASN A 170 -7.10 29.02 8.60
C ASN A 170 -5.68 28.45 8.78
N SER A 171 -5.39 27.97 9.99
CA SER A 171 -4.08 27.39 10.36
C SER A 171 -3.61 26.23 9.47
N GLN A 172 -4.53 25.60 8.73
CA GLN A 172 -4.26 24.49 7.81
C GLN A 172 -3.97 24.97 6.38
N TYR A 173 -4.38 26.19 6.01
CA TYR A 173 -4.33 26.71 4.64
C TYR A 173 -2.92 26.67 4.05
N ASN A 174 -1.93 27.21 4.77
CA ASN A 174 -0.54 27.23 4.31
C ASN A 174 0.05 25.83 4.12
N LYS A 175 -0.33 24.86 4.96
CA LYS A 175 0.10 23.46 4.81
C LYS A 175 -0.50 22.84 3.55
N LEU A 176 -1.76 23.13 3.25
CA LEU A 176 -2.42 22.64 2.05
C LEU A 176 -1.83 23.25 0.77
N ILE A 177 -1.47 24.53 0.79
CA ILE A 177 -0.73 25.17 -0.33
C ILE A 177 0.62 24.48 -0.55
N GLU A 178 1.38 24.22 0.50
CA GLU A 178 2.66 23.50 0.39
C GLU A 178 2.45 22.11 -0.26
N LEU A 179 1.45 21.35 0.20
CA LEU A 179 1.17 20.01 -0.33
C LEU A 179 0.72 20.04 -1.80
N ARG A 180 -0.02 21.07 -2.22
CA ARG A 180 -0.54 21.21 -3.58
C ARG A 180 0.57 21.21 -4.64
N GLU A 181 1.71 21.82 -4.32
CA GLU A 181 2.84 21.97 -5.25
C GLU A 181 3.69 20.69 -5.36
N LEU A 182 3.42 19.66 -4.55
CA LEU A 182 4.18 18.42 -4.53
C LEU A 182 3.56 17.33 -5.42
N SER A 183 4.41 16.46 -5.94
CA SER A 183 4.04 15.27 -6.73
C SER A 183 5.00 14.12 -6.45
N GLY A 184 4.60 12.88 -6.79
CA GLY A 184 5.47 11.71 -6.71
C GLY A 184 6.17 11.54 -5.35
N GLN A 185 7.50 11.37 -5.39
CA GLN A 185 8.32 11.11 -4.19
C GLN A 185 8.27 12.23 -3.13
N PRO A 186 8.39 13.53 -3.48
CA PRO A 186 8.18 14.62 -2.53
C PRO A 186 6.83 14.57 -1.81
N LEU A 187 5.75 14.30 -2.53
CA LEU A 187 4.42 14.20 -1.92
C LEU A 187 4.31 12.95 -1.03
N LEU A 188 4.79 11.80 -1.50
CA LEU A 188 4.84 10.57 -0.72
C LEU A 188 5.55 10.78 0.62
N LYS A 189 6.68 11.49 0.62
CA LYS A 189 7.44 11.81 1.84
C LYS A 189 6.59 12.58 2.86
N LYS A 190 5.74 13.50 2.42
CA LYS A 190 4.80 14.21 3.29
C LYS A 190 3.65 13.32 3.76
N ILE A 191 3.09 12.49 2.88
CA ILE A 191 1.98 11.57 3.21
C ILE A 191 2.39 10.49 4.24
N LYS A 192 3.69 10.14 4.32
CA LYS A 192 4.21 9.27 5.39
C LYS A 192 4.10 9.89 6.79
N ASP A 193 3.97 11.22 6.92
CA ASP A 193 3.69 11.89 8.19
C ASP A 193 2.21 11.73 8.57
N GLU A 194 1.95 11.14 9.74
CA GLU A 194 0.62 10.93 10.28
C GLU A 194 -0.17 12.24 10.47
N LYS A 195 0.49 13.34 10.84
CA LYS A 195 -0.17 14.64 10.99
C LYS A 195 -0.73 15.15 9.66
N ILE A 196 -0.01 14.89 8.57
CA ILE A 196 -0.48 15.22 7.22
C ILE A 196 -1.66 14.35 6.82
N ARG A 197 -1.62 13.05 7.11
CA ARG A 197 -2.76 12.16 6.85
C ARG A 197 -3.99 12.56 7.66
N ASN A 198 -3.82 12.90 8.93
CA ASN A 198 -4.91 13.36 9.80
C ASN A 198 -5.50 14.68 9.32
N LEU A 199 -4.67 15.61 8.81
CA LEU A 199 -5.14 16.82 8.14
C LEU A 199 -6.03 16.48 6.93
N LEU A 200 -5.53 15.65 6.01
CA LEU A 200 -6.28 15.27 4.81
C LEU A 200 -7.54 14.47 5.15
N ARG A 201 -7.49 13.60 6.16
CA ARG A 201 -8.64 12.87 6.68
C ARG A 201 -9.72 13.83 7.19
N GLY A 202 -9.33 14.82 8.00
CA GLY A 202 -10.24 15.83 8.52
C GLY A 202 -10.93 16.61 7.38
N VAL A 203 -10.14 17.08 6.43
CA VAL A 203 -10.64 17.75 5.21
C VAL A 203 -11.64 16.86 4.46
N TYR A 204 -11.30 15.59 4.22
CA TYR A 204 -12.20 14.67 3.52
C TYR A 204 -13.53 14.50 4.25
N LEU A 205 -13.51 14.33 5.57
CA LEU A 205 -14.72 14.18 6.37
C LEU A 205 -15.57 15.45 6.37
N THR A 206 -14.96 16.64 6.42
CA THR A 206 -15.69 17.92 6.32
C THR A 206 -16.37 18.10 4.97
N LEU A 207 -15.75 17.66 3.87
CA LEU A 207 -16.30 17.80 2.52
C LEU A 207 -17.30 16.71 2.12
N SER A 208 -17.38 15.63 2.90
CA SER A 208 -18.28 14.50 2.63
C SER A 208 -19.59 14.56 3.42
N GLN A 209 -19.76 15.56 4.29
CA GLN A 209 -20.99 15.88 5.02
C GLN A 209 -21.84 16.85 4.20
#